data_AF-A0A259NEZ2-F1
#
_entry.id   AF-A0A259NEZ2-F1
#
_cell.length_a   1.000
_cell.length_b   1.000
_cell.length_c   1.000
_cell.angle_alpha   90.00
_cell.angle_beta   90.00
_cell.angle_gamma   90.00
#
_symmetry.space_group_name_H-M   'P 1'
#
loop_
_entity.id
_entity.type
_entity.pdbx_description
1 polymer ?
#
loop_
_entity_poly.entity_id
_entity_poly.type
_entity_poly.pdbx_seq_one_letter_code
_entity_poly.pdbx_strand_id
1 'polypeptide(L)'
;MRPIVSICPNCSMPIFRMLQSSSRWARIRHLSYSAMPAAPRRRRFLSSGNRSIMFWLNFNFSGADMQNKKYLNIAAGLVLAAGMFVGLTACSASKPVPPDNHTSQISLDWAGGYYSALAGESNGQTDGAVSLWLAPNGGYRLDLEHIKGIPRQSYTGKVEWIEGNEVDLLGAPPEYARWRVQENQLRNATKGWTAKHVPPLVAALALPDQWTLTQLADDHSDLAQKPPELTFNMAQRVFGFDGCNRLTGRYQLDADGKLSFKPLTGTEMACKQPSPERAFRAMLGHVADARIQGETLVFFAADGKKLAQFRATSSHALPSTSRQNNASLPE
;
A
#
# COMPACT_ATOMS: atom_id res chain seq x y z
N MET A 1 33.86 44.09 -51.81
CA MET A 1 35.18 43.76 -51.24
C MET A 1 35.49 42.29 -51.56
N ARG A 2 36.73 42.00 -51.92
CA ARG A 2 37.24 40.69 -52.38
C ARG A 2 37.22 39.62 -51.28
N PRO A 3 37.25 38.31 -51.64
CA PRO A 3 36.87 37.19 -50.77
C PRO A 3 38.06 36.56 -50.03
N ILE A 4 37.79 35.79 -48.98
CA ILE A 4 38.72 34.80 -48.44
C ILE A 4 38.12 33.41 -48.67
N VAL A 5 38.88 32.63 -49.43
CA VAL A 5 38.72 31.19 -49.66
C VAL A 5 39.51 30.46 -48.57
N SER A 6 38.94 29.43 -47.96
CA SER A 6 39.70 28.32 -47.40
C SER A 6 39.04 27.00 -47.77
N ILE A 7 39.87 26.04 -48.15
CA ILE A 7 39.60 24.79 -48.86
C ILE A 7 39.75 23.62 -47.88
N CYS A 8 38.73 22.73 -47.86
CA CYS A 8 38.72 21.25 -47.68
C CYS A 8 39.30 20.60 -46.40
N PRO A 9 39.03 19.29 -46.08
CA PRO A 9 38.50 18.22 -46.95
C PRO A 9 37.43 17.24 -46.37
N ASN A 10 36.72 16.57 -47.28
CA ASN A 10 35.97 15.29 -47.15
C ASN A 10 34.77 15.26 -46.16
N CYS A 11 33.51 15.05 -46.54
CA CYS A 11 32.99 14.01 -47.44
C CYS A 11 31.68 14.44 -48.18
N SER A 12 31.68 14.13 -49.46
CA SER A 12 30.60 13.69 -50.37
C SER A 12 29.13 13.73 -49.90
N MET A 13 28.34 14.58 -50.56
CA MET A 13 26.91 14.42 -50.88
C MET A 13 26.75 13.59 -52.19
N PRO A 14 25.55 13.18 -52.70
CA PRO A 14 24.20 13.63 -52.35
C PRO A 14 23.08 12.57 -52.23
N ILE A 15 21.98 13.11 -51.71
CA ILE A 15 20.56 12.76 -51.83
C ILE A 15 20.14 12.12 -53.17
N PHE A 16 19.34 11.05 -53.10
CA PHE A 16 18.32 10.74 -54.10
C PHE A 16 16.96 10.50 -53.44
N ARG A 17 15.97 11.23 -53.94
CA ARG A 17 14.54 11.18 -53.60
C ARG A 17 13.87 10.38 -54.71
N MET A 18 13.10 9.34 -54.38
CA MET A 18 12.13 8.75 -55.31
C MET A 18 10.81 8.45 -54.62
N LEU A 19 9.75 9.01 -55.22
CA LEU A 19 8.34 8.75 -55.00
C LEU A 19 7.93 7.46 -55.72
N GLN A 20 7.04 6.67 -55.11
CA GLN A 20 6.04 5.77 -55.72
C GLN A 20 5.15 5.30 -54.56
N SER A 21 3.88 5.68 -54.38
CA SER A 21 2.69 5.54 -55.23
C SER A 21 2.45 4.11 -55.71
N SER A 22 1.60 3.37 -54.99
CA SER A 22 0.66 2.43 -55.61
C SER A 22 -0.54 2.18 -54.70
N SER A 23 -1.67 2.72 -55.11
CA SER A 23 -3.02 2.33 -54.71
C SER A 23 -3.34 0.93 -55.26
N ARG A 24 -4.03 0.08 -54.50
CA ARG A 24 -5.07 -0.82 -55.03
C ARG A 24 -6.00 -1.36 -53.94
N TRP A 25 -7.27 -1.28 -54.28
CA TRP A 25 -8.45 -1.69 -53.54
C TRP A 25 -8.67 -3.21 -53.62
N ALA A 26 -9.24 -3.82 -52.58
CA ALA A 26 -10.08 -5.02 -52.74
C ALA A 26 -11.11 -5.19 -51.60
N ARG A 27 -12.36 -4.92 -51.97
CA ARG A 27 -13.68 -5.33 -51.45
C ARG A 27 -13.77 -6.36 -50.31
N ILE A 28 -14.48 -5.91 -49.26
CA ILE A 28 -15.73 -6.44 -48.68
C ILE A 28 -16.21 -7.80 -49.22
N ARG A 29 -16.38 -8.78 -48.31
CA ARG A 29 -17.53 -9.67 -48.30
C ARG A 29 -18.15 -9.74 -46.90
N HIS A 30 -19.44 -9.46 -46.88
CA HIS A 30 -20.38 -9.75 -45.81
C HIS A 30 -20.37 -11.24 -45.44
N LEU A 31 -20.48 -11.54 -44.16
CA LEU A 31 -21.14 -12.75 -43.70
C LEU A 31 -22.08 -12.39 -42.55
N SER A 32 -23.25 -12.97 -42.66
CA SER A 32 -24.52 -12.47 -42.16
C SER A 32 -24.88 -13.07 -40.81
N TYR A 33 -25.73 -12.32 -40.11
CA TYR A 33 -26.58 -12.71 -38.98
C TYR A 33 -27.32 -14.05 -39.20
N SER A 34 -27.41 -14.88 -38.14
CA SER A 34 -28.56 -15.74 -37.74
C SER A 34 -28.11 -16.57 -36.52
N ALA A 35 -28.61 -16.34 -35.31
CA ALA A 35 -29.91 -16.73 -34.75
C ALA A 35 -29.73 -17.88 -33.73
N MET A 36 -30.19 -17.65 -32.50
CA MET A 36 -30.32 -18.63 -31.41
C MET A 36 -31.18 -19.83 -31.83
N PRO A 37 -31.05 -20.97 -31.13
CA PRO A 37 -32.18 -21.33 -30.27
C PRO A 37 -31.82 -21.96 -28.91
N ALA A 38 -32.64 -21.57 -27.93
CA ALA A 38 -33.30 -22.36 -26.88
C ALA A 38 -32.59 -23.51 -26.14
N ALA A 39 -32.65 -23.39 -24.81
CA ALA A 39 -32.43 -24.43 -23.80
C ALA A 39 -33.33 -25.68 -23.95
N PRO A 40 -32.96 -26.78 -23.30
CA PRO A 40 -33.94 -27.69 -22.71
C PRO A 40 -33.81 -27.82 -21.18
N ARG A 41 -34.98 -27.85 -20.56
CA ARG A 41 -35.25 -28.13 -19.14
C ARG A 41 -35.09 -29.62 -18.80
N ARG A 42 -34.67 -29.85 -17.55
CA ARG A 42 -35.02 -30.94 -16.60
C ARG A 42 -34.83 -32.39 -17.04
N ARG A 43 -33.96 -33.10 -16.31
CA ARG A 43 -34.27 -34.43 -15.76
C ARG A 43 -33.92 -34.49 -14.28
N ARG A 44 -34.93 -34.92 -13.49
CA ARG A 44 -34.78 -35.39 -12.11
C ARG A 44 -33.91 -36.64 -12.13
N PHE A 45 -32.93 -36.71 -11.23
CA PHE A 45 -32.48 -37.97 -10.68
C PHE A 45 -32.67 -37.93 -9.16
N LEU A 46 -33.58 -38.78 -8.69
CA LEU A 46 -33.67 -39.25 -7.32
C LEU A 46 -32.63 -40.36 -7.16
N SER A 47 -31.85 -40.35 -6.09
CA SER A 47 -31.39 -41.57 -5.40
C SER A 47 -30.60 -41.21 -4.14
N SER A 48 -31.03 -41.84 -3.03
CA SER A 48 -30.31 -42.23 -1.80
C SER A 48 -29.04 -41.45 -1.42
N GLY A 49 -28.95 -40.84 -0.25
CA GLY A 49 -29.22 -41.44 1.04
C GLY A 49 -27.91 -41.91 1.65
N ASN A 50 -27.25 -41.07 2.46
CA ASN A 50 -26.56 -41.60 3.63
C ASN A 50 -26.34 -40.55 4.72
N ARG A 51 -26.47 -41.04 5.95
CA ARG A 51 -26.49 -40.32 7.22
C ARG A 51 -25.08 -39.85 7.61
N SER A 52 -24.99 -38.72 8.28
CA SER A 52 -23.92 -38.48 9.26
C SER A 52 -24.46 -37.55 10.35
N ILE A 53 -24.63 -38.17 11.51
CA ILE A 53 -25.09 -37.59 12.77
C ILE A 53 -23.92 -36.80 13.36
N MET A 54 -24.15 -35.51 13.65
CA MET A 54 -23.21 -34.71 14.44
C MET A 54 -23.22 -35.24 15.88
N PHE A 55 -22.07 -35.68 16.37
CA PHE A 55 -21.81 -35.82 17.79
C PHE A 55 -21.44 -34.45 18.37
N TRP A 56 -22.33 -33.90 19.20
CA TRP A 56 -22.01 -32.85 20.15
C TRP A 56 -21.41 -33.50 21.39
N LEU A 57 -20.12 -33.24 21.68
CA LEU A 57 -19.52 -33.54 22.98
C LEU A 57 -19.61 -32.27 23.85
N ASN A 58 -20.60 -32.25 24.73
CA ASN A 58 -20.64 -31.38 25.90
C ASN A 58 -19.81 -32.02 27.01
N PHE A 59 -18.70 -31.39 27.41
CA PHE A 59 -18.04 -31.71 28.67
C PHE A 59 -18.44 -30.66 29.72
N ASN A 60 -19.31 -31.09 30.64
CA ASN A 60 -19.50 -30.46 31.94
C ASN A 60 -18.47 -31.06 32.90
N PHE A 61 -17.63 -30.23 33.51
CA PHE A 61 -16.90 -30.60 34.72
C PHE A 61 -17.23 -29.58 35.81
N SER A 62 -18.09 -30.00 36.75
CA SER A 62 -18.19 -29.43 38.08
C SER A 62 -17.20 -30.15 38.98
N GLY A 63 -16.42 -29.40 39.76
CA GLY A 63 -15.46 -30.00 40.69
C GLY A 63 -14.74 -29.00 41.58
N ALA A 64 -15.43 -28.60 42.65
CA ALA A 64 -14.95 -28.35 44.01
C ALA A 64 -13.74 -27.41 44.30
N ASP A 65 -14.07 -26.37 45.07
CA ASP A 65 -13.25 -25.71 46.08
C ASP A 65 -12.36 -26.67 46.91
N MET A 66 -11.10 -26.28 47.18
CA MET A 66 -10.62 -26.21 48.57
C MET A 66 -9.35 -25.39 48.75
N GLN A 67 -9.43 -24.53 49.75
CA GLN A 67 -8.45 -23.60 50.28
C GLN A 67 -7.27 -24.28 51.00
N ASN A 68 -6.06 -23.76 50.74
CA ASN A 68 -5.10 -23.25 51.73
C ASN A 68 -4.69 -24.14 52.93
N LYS A 69 -3.39 -24.50 53.02
CA LYS A 69 -2.58 -24.31 54.25
C LYS A 69 -1.08 -24.55 54.02
N LYS A 70 -0.32 -23.51 54.35
CA LYS A 70 1.12 -23.50 54.67
C LYS A 70 1.42 -24.51 55.80
N TYR A 71 2.63 -25.07 55.87
CA TYR A 71 3.53 -25.02 57.04
C TYR A 71 4.89 -25.71 56.73
N LEU A 72 5.90 -25.26 57.47
CA LEU A 72 7.34 -25.24 57.21
C LEU A 72 8.06 -26.13 58.27
N ASN A 73 9.11 -26.84 57.83
CA ASN A 73 10.34 -27.36 58.50
C ASN A 73 10.35 -27.85 59.98
N ILE A 74 11.08 -28.96 60.25
CA ILE A 74 12.42 -29.05 60.90
C ILE A 74 12.75 -30.52 61.32
N ALA A 75 14.07 -30.83 61.33
CA ALA A 75 14.84 -31.93 61.99
C ALA A 75 15.25 -33.09 61.05
N ALA A 76 16.47 -33.12 60.48
CA ALA A 76 17.82 -33.28 61.07
C ALA A 76 18.09 -34.67 61.67
N GLY A 77 18.86 -35.49 60.94
CA GLY A 77 19.44 -36.75 61.39
C GLY A 77 20.81 -36.96 60.73
N LEU A 78 21.85 -36.90 61.57
CA LEU A 78 23.28 -37.06 61.26
C LEU A 78 23.62 -38.37 60.53
N VAL A 79 24.46 -38.28 59.49
CA VAL A 79 25.32 -39.40 59.05
C VAL A 79 26.75 -38.90 58.84
N LEU A 80 27.65 -39.47 59.65
CA LEU A 80 29.10 -39.40 59.51
C LEU A 80 29.54 -40.18 58.26
N ALA A 81 30.34 -39.57 57.38
CA ALA A 81 31.21 -40.31 56.46
C ALA A 81 32.49 -39.52 56.18
N ALA A 82 33.61 -40.21 56.38
CA ALA A 82 34.96 -39.71 56.27
C ALA A 82 35.42 -39.55 54.81
N GLY A 83 36.24 -38.51 54.58
CA GLY A 83 37.41 -38.53 53.69
C GLY A 83 37.22 -38.85 52.21
N MET A 84 37.22 -37.81 51.36
CA MET A 84 37.94 -37.86 50.08
C MET A 84 38.28 -36.44 49.61
N PHE A 85 39.57 -36.12 49.54
CA PHE A 85 40.09 -34.91 48.91
C PHE A 85 39.87 -35.02 47.40
N VAL A 86 38.84 -34.34 46.87
CA VAL A 86 38.71 -34.09 45.43
C VAL A 86 39.08 -32.64 45.20
N GLY A 87 40.16 -32.41 44.47
CA GLY A 87 40.53 -31.10 43.98
C GLY A 87 39.41 -30.56 43.08
N LEU A 88 38.60 -29.66 43.63
CA LEU A 88 37.65 -28.88 42.84
C LEU A 88 38.44 -27.87 42.03
N THR A 89 38.82 -28.24 40.81
CA THR A 89 39.01 -27.25 39.75
C THR A 89 37.66 -26.59 39.55
N ALA A 90 37.47 -25.43 40.18
CA ALA A 90 36.33 -24.57 39.93
C ALA A 90 36.42 -24.09 38.48
N CYS A 91 35.78 -24.82 37.57
CA CYS A 91 35.35 -24.21 36.31
C CYS A 91 34.43 -23.05 36.70
N SER A 92 34.86 -21.82 36.45
CA SER A 92 33.95 -20.69 36.35
C SER A 92 32.95 -21.02 35.26
N ALA A 93 31.80 -21.58 35.65
CA ALA A 93 30.63 -21.62 34.81
C ALA A 93 30.25 -20.16 34.56
N SER A 94 30.57 -19.66 33.36
CA SER A 94 30.02 -18.41 32.88
C SER A 94 28.51 -18.50 33.03
N LYS A 95 27.90 -17.58 33.79
CA LYS A 95 26.45 -17.48 33.87
C LYS A 95 25.91 -17.48 32.43
N PRO A 96 24.92 -18.32 32.08
CA PRO A 96 24.31 -18.24 30.76
C PRO A 96 23.80 -16.81 30.60
N VAL A 97 24.40 -16.09 29.65
CA VAL A 97 23.90 -14.80 29.22
C VAL A 97 22.48 -15.06 28.73
N PRO A 98 21.44 -14.38 29.27
CA PRO A 98 20.09 -14.51 28.74
C PRO A 98 20.15 -14.27 27.23
N PRO A 99 19.47 -15.09 26.40
CA PRO A 99 19.52 -14.90 24.95
C PRO A 99 19.14 -13.44 24.63
N ASP A 100 20.04 -12.75 23.96
CA ASP A 100 19.85 -11.38 23.48
C ASP A 100 18.87 -11.43 22.31
N ASN A 101 17.59 -11.62 22.62
CA ASN A 101 16.57 -11.87 21.61
C ASN A 101 16.13 -10.58 20.88
N HIS A 102 17.09 -9.75 20.48
CA HIS A 102 16.90 -8.54 19.69
C HIS A 102 16.51 -8.95 18.26
N THR A 103 15.20 -8.97 18.00
CA THR A 103 14.66 -9.19 16.66
C THR A 103 14.19 -7.87 16.05
N SER A 104 14.10 -7.80 14.72
CA SER A 104 13.57 -6.61 14.03
C SER A 104 12.20 -6.21 14.56
N GLN A 105 11.36 -7.18 14.92
CA GLN A 105 10.01 -6.97 15.45
C GLN A 105 9.98 -6.10 16.71
N ILE A 106 10.95 -6.27 17.61
CA ILE A 106 11.00 -5.57 18.90
C ILE A 106 11.96 -4.37 18.90
N SER A 107 12.90 -4.31 17.95
CA SER A 107 13.97 -3.31 17.95
C SER A 107 13.82 -2.20 16.93
N LEU A 108 13.00 -2.37 15.88
CA LEU A 108 12.84 -1.39 14.81
C LEU A 108 11.45 -0.73 14.82
N ASP A 109 11.40 0.54 14.41
CA ASP A 109 10.17 1.25 14.08
C ASP A 109 9.66 0.84 12.68
N TRP A 110 9.31 -0.44 12.54
CA TRP A 110 8.99 -1.05 11.25
C TRP A 110 7.63 -0.63 10.68
N ALA A 111 6.72 -0.10 11.51
CA ALA A 111 5.38 0.25 11.07
C ALA A 111 5.41 1.52 10.21
N GLY A 112 4.79 1.47 9.03
CA GLY A 112 4.85 2.58 8.08
C GLY A 112 4.65 2.15 6.64
N GLY A 113 4.87 3.11 5.74
CA GLY A 113 4.83 2.88 4.30
C GLY A 113 6.21 2.58 3.75
N TYR A 114 6.27 1.71 2.76
CA TYR A 114 7.46 1.32 2.03
C TYR A 114 7.17 1.38 0.53
N TYR A 115 8.12 1.90 -0.24
CA TYR A 115 7.98 2.07 -1.68
C TYR A 115 9.21 1.56 -2.43
N SER A 116 8.96 0.90 -3.56
CA SER A 116 10.00 0.53 -4.53
C SER A 116 9.51 0.84 -5.94
N ALA A 117 10.30 1.64 -6.67
CA ALA A 117 10.21 1.69 -8.13
C ALA A 117 10.98 0.49 -8.70
N LEU A 118 10.28 -0.44 -9.34
CA LEU A 118 10.91 -1.60 -9.93
C LEU A 118 11.60 -1.16 -11.22
N ALA A 119 12.93 -1.26 -11.28
CA ALA A 119 13.68 -0.99 -12.49
C ALA A 119 13.34 -2.04 -13.55
N GLY A 120 13.06 -1.62 -14.78
CA GLY A 120 13.03 -2.55 -15.89
C GLY A 120 14.42 -2.95 -16.34
N GLU A 121 14.55 -4.16 -16.88
CA GLU A 121 15.81 -4.70 -17.39
C GLU A 121 16.40 -3.89 -18.58
N SER A 122 15.71 -2.86 -19.08
CA SER A 122 16.25 -1.97 -20.12
C SER A 122 15.81 -0.51 -19.97
N ASN A 123 16.77 0.41 -20.12
CA ASN A 123 16.60 1.80 -20.53
C ASN A 123 16.01 2.81 -19.53
N GLY A 124 16.08 2.54 -18.21
CA GLY A 124 15.67 3.53 -17.20
C GLY A 124 14.17 3.78 -17.10
N GLN A 125 13.36 2.97 -17.80
CA GLN A 125 11.91 2.89 -17.63
C GLN A 125 11.61 1.95 -16.45
N THR A 126 10.75 2.38 -15.51
CA THR A 126 10.34 1.53 -14.40
C THR A 126 9.36 0.46 -14.90
N ASP A 127 9.67 -0.82 -14.65
CA ASP A 127 8.82 -1.98 -14.98
C ASP A 127 7.65 -2.17 -14.01
N GLY A 128 7.43 -1.20 -13.12
CA GLY A 128 6.31 -1.12 -12.20
C GLY A 128 6.72 -0.51 -10.86
N ALA A 129 5.84 -0.60 -9.88
CA ALA A 129 6.11 -0.18 -8.51
C ALA A 129 5.38 -1.06 -7.50
N VAL A 130 5.96 -1.13 -6.31
CA VAL A 130 5.40 -1.80 -5.14
C VAL A 130 5.27 -0.78 -4.03
N SER A 131 4.07 -0.70 -3.46
CA SER A 131 3.83 0.05 -2.22
C SER A 131 3.33 -0.92 -1.16
N LEU A 132 3.95 -0.92 0.02
CA LEU A 132 3.57 -1.78 1.13
C LEU A 132 3.40 -0.92 2.38
N TRP A 133 2.22 -0.99 2.99
CA TRP A 133 1.95 -0.39 4.28
C TRP A 133 1.83 -1.48 5.34
N LEU A 134 2.57 -1.35 6.43
CA LEU A 134 2.52 -2.22 7.59
C LEU A 134 1.90 -1.46 8.77
N ALA A 135 0.79 -1.96 9.28
CA ALA A 135 0.08 -1.37 10.41
C ALA A 135 0.73 -1.77 11.74
N PRO A 136 0.77 -0.87 12.74
CA PRO A 136 1.19 -1.22 14.10
C PRO A 136 0.36 -2.37 14.73
N ASN A 137 -0.90 -2.53 14.31
CA ASN A 137 -1.81 -3.58 14.78
C ASN A 137 -1.72 -4.90 13.97
N GLY A 138 -0.65 -5.06 13.18
CA GLY A 138 -0.38 -6.27 12.39
C GLY A 138 -1.25 -6.41 11.14
N GLY A 139 -1.89 -5.36 10.66
CA GLY A 139 -2.50 -5.32 9.32
C GLY A 139 -1.49 -4.95 8.22
N TYR A 140 -1.83 -5.22 6.96
CA TYR A 140 -1.07 -4.69 5.82
C TYR A 140 -1.96 -4.26 4.65
N ARG A 141 -1.39 -3.42 3.79
CA ARG A 141 -1.88 -3.15 2.43
C ARG A 141 -0.69 -3.22 1.46
N LEU A 142 -0.78 -4.07 0.44
CA LEU A 142 0.20 -4.23 -0.63
C LEU A 142 -0.44 -3.81 -1.95
N ASP A 143 0.10 -2.78 -2.59
CA ASP A 143 -0.33 -2.33 -3.91
C ASP A 143 0.77 -2.62 -4.94
N LEU A 144 0.40 -3.35 -6.00
CA LEU A 144 1.22 -3.63 -7.17
C LEU A 144 0.73 -2.76 -8.33
N GLU A 145 1.59 -1.85 -8.80
CA GLU A 145 1.22 -0.84 -9.79
C GLU A 145 2.08 -0.94 -11.05
N HIS A 146 1.42 -0.94 -12.21
CA HIS A 146 2.07 -0.85 -13.53
C HIS A 146 3.17 -1.91 -13.76
N ILE A 147 3.04 -3.09 -13.14
CA ILE A 147 3.99 -4.18 -13.34
C ILE A 147 3.73 -4.84 -14.70
N LYS A 148 4.75 -4.98 -15.55
CA LYS A 148 4.59 -5.53 -16.90
C LYS A 148 3.90 -6.91 -16.87
N GLY A 149 2.77 -7.02 -17.57
CA GLY A 149 1.98 -8.26 -17.63
C GLY A 149 1.08 -8.53 -16.43
N ILE A 150 1.04 -7.63 -15.44
CA ILE A 150 0.22 -7.76 -14.24
C ILE A 150 -0.72 -6.54 -14.15
N PRO A 151 -2.04 -6.73 -14.08
CA PRO A 151 -2.96 -5.62 -13.86
C PRO A 151 -2.71 -5.00 -12.48
N ARG A 152 -3.13 -3.75 -12.26
CA ARG A 152 -3.07 -3.14 -10.93
C ARG A 152 -3.83 -4.02 -9.94
N GLN A 153 -3.17 -4.38 -8.86
CA GLN A 153 -3.69 -5.28 -7.83
C GLN A 153 -3.40 -4.70 -6.45
N SER A 154 -4.31 -4.95 -5.51
CA SER A 154 -4.18 -4.56 -4.12
C SER A 154 -4.55 -5.75 -3.24
N TYR A 155 -3.76 -5.98 -2.20
CA TYR A 155 -3.95 -7.04 -1.22
C TYR A 155 -3.95 -6.44 0.17
N THR A 156 -4.84 -6.92 1.02
CA THR A 156 -4.93 -6.50 2.42
C THR A 156 -5.13 -7.72 3.30
N GLY A 157 -4.56 -7.70 4.49
CA GLY A 157 -4.70 -8.82 5.41
C GLY A 157 -3.97 -8.60 6.71
N LYS A 158 -3.55 -9.69 7.33
CA LYS A 158 -2.75 -9.71 8.56
C LYS A 158 -1.32 -10.12 8.27
N VAL A 159 -0.43 -9.63 9.12
CA VAL A 159 0.99 -9.95 9.12
C VAL A 159 1.24 -11.03 10.16
N GLU A 160 1.95 -12.08 9.76
CA GLU A 160 2.54 -13.06 10.67
C GLU A 160 4.05 -12.87 10.72
N TRP A 161 4.64 -12.85 11.91
CA TRP A 161 6.07 -12.71 12.09
C TRP A 161 6.76 -14.07 12.09
N ILE A 162 7.83 -14.18 11.31
CA ILE A 162 8.68 -15.37 11.24
C ILE A 162 10.00 -15.04 11.92
N GLU A 163 10.28 -15.72 13.03
CA GLU A 163 11.51 -15.56 13.83
C GLU A 163 11.82 -14.09 14.20
N GLY A 164 10.78 -13.24 14.26
CA GLY A 164 10.88 -11.82 14.58
C GLY A 164 11.61 -10.95 13.55
N ASN A 165 12.06 -11.50 12.42
CA ASN A 165 12.90 -10.78 11.43
C ASN A 165 12.25 -10.70 10.04
N GLU A 166 11.29 -11.57 9.76
CA GLU A 166 10.54 -11.56 8.52
C GLU A 166 9.04 -11.47 8.80
N VAL A 167 8.31 -10.93 7.83
CA VAL A 167 6.87 -10.85 7.84
C VAL A 167 6.30 -11.64 6.67
N ASP A 168 5.26 -12.42 6.95
CA ASP A 168 4.41 -13.08 5.96
C ASP A 168 3.09 -12.31 5.85
N LEU A 169 2.78 -11.88 4.63
CA LEU A 169 1.55 -11.15 4.30
C LEU A 169 0.44 -12.15 4.00
N LEU A 170 -0.32 -12.54 5.02
CA LEU A 170 -1.37 -13.56 4.90
C LEU A 170 -2.41 -13.15 3.85
N GLY A 171 -2.66 -14.04 2.87
CA GLY A 171 -3.58 -13.82 1.77
C GLY A 171 -2.99 -13.11 0.53
N ALA A 172 -1.73 -12.65 0.60
CA ALA A 172 -1.01 -12.19 -0.59
C ALA A 172 -0.47 -13.39 -1.39
N PRO A 173 -0.24 -13.25 -2.71
CA PRO A 173 0.39 -14.28 -3.51
C PRO A 173 1.79 -14.64 -2.96
N PRO A 174 2.19 -15.92 -2.92
CA PRO A 174 3.45 -16.36 -2.31
C PRO A 174 4.70 -15.67 -2.85
N GLU A 175 4.69 -15.25 -4.11
CA GLU A 175 5.78 -14.50 -4.72
C GLU A 175 5.96 -13.07 -4.18
N TYR A 176 4.93 -12.52 -3.53
CA TYR A 176 4.94 -11.17 -2.95
C TYR A 176 4.76 -11.15 -1.43
N ALA A 177 4.47 -12.29 -0.81
CA ALA A 177 4.01 -12.36 0.57
C ALA A 177 5.13 -12.21 1.61
N ARG A 178 6.36 -12.68 1.33
CA ARG A 178 7.43 -12.73 2.34
C ARG A 178 8.40 -11.57 2.22
N TRP A 179 8.59 -10.83 3.31
CA TRP A 179 9.51 -9.70 3.39
C TRP A 179 10.38 -9.77 4.63
N ARG A 180 11.68 -9.61 4.45
CA ARG A 180 12.63 -9.42 5.55
C ARG A 180 12.61 -7.95 5.99
N VAL A 181 12.45 -7.73 7.28
CA VAL A 181 12.40 -6.40 7.90
C VAL A 181 13.80 -5.98 8.30
N GLN A 182 14.23 -4.82 7.80
CA GLN A 182 15.54 -4.23 8.07
C GLN A 182 15.37 -2.75 8.42
N GLU A 183 16.45 -2.12 8.89
CA GLU A 183 16.43 -0.70 9.20
C GLU A 183 16.12 0.12 7.94
N ASN A 184 15.03 0.90 7.99
CA ASN A 184 14.53 1.76 6.92
C ASN A 184 14.17 1.07 5.59
N GLN A 185 14.08 -0.27 5.54
CA GLN A 185 13.74 -0.97 4.31
C GLN A 185 13.16 -2.38 4.53
N LEU A 186 12.46 -2.87 3.51
CA LEU A 186 11.98 -4.24 3.41
C LEU A 186 12.59 -4.91 2.18
N ARG A 187 12.99 -6.18 2.32
CA ARG A 187 13.48 -6.99 1.20
C ARG A 187 12.57 -8.18 0.95
N ASN A 188 11.96 -8.25 -0.23
CA ASN A 188 11.12 -9.38 -0.60
C ASN A 188 11.98 -10.65 -0.79
N ALA A 189 11.58 -11.76 -0.18
CA ALA A 189 12.36 -13.00 -0.16
C ALA A 189 12.37 -13.72 -1.52
N THR A 190 11.29 -13.60 -2.32
CA THR A 190 11.12 -14.35 -3.57
C THR A 190 11.61 -13.56 -4.79
N LYS A 191 11.20 -12.30 -4.90
CA LYS A 191 11.56 -11.39 -6.00
C LYS A 191 12.87 -10.65 -5.78
N GLY A 192 13.38 -10.60 -4.54
CA GLY A 192 14.58 -9.83 -4.20
C GLY A 192 14.40 -8.31 -4.23
N TRP A 193 13.17 -7.81 -4.41
CA TRP A 193 12.86 -6.38 -4.42
C TRP A 193 13.18 -5.72 -3.09
N THR A 194 13.70 -4.48 -3.14
CA THR A 194 13.97 -3.66 -1.96
C THR A 194 13.05 -2.45 -1.95
N ALA A 195 12.19 -2.36 -0.94
CA ALA A 195 11.29 -1.23 -0.73
C ALA A 195 11.81 -0.38 0.43
N LYS A 196 11.98 0.93 0.19
CA LYS A 196 12.50 1.86 1.19
C LYS A 196 11.35 2.45 2.01
N HIS A 197 11.58 2.66 3.28
CA HIS A 197 10.65 3.37 4.15
C HIS A 197 10.41 4.78 3.60
N VAL A 198 9.14 5.21 3.59
CA VAL A 198 8.75 6.55 3.13
C VAL A 198 8.34 7.43 4.33
N PRO A 199 8.41 8.77 4.21
CA PRO A 199 7.95 9.65 5.27
C PRO A 199 6.50 9.35 5.70
N PRO A 200 6.15 9.43 7.00
CA PRO A 200 4.82 9.08 7.50
C PRO A 200 3.68 9.80 6.79
N LEU A 201 3.85 11.09 6.46
CA LEU A 201 2.85 11.87 5.73
C LEU A 201 2.62 11.33 4.30
N VAL A 202 3.68 10.90 3.60
CA VAL A 202 3.57 10.27 2.26
C VAL A 202 2.76 8.98 2.35
N ALA A 203 3.05 8.13 3.33
CA ALA A 203 2.33 6.88 3.55
C ALA A 203 0.84 7.16 3.89
N ALA A 204 0.59 8.10 4.79
CA ALA A 204 -0.76 8.45 5.24
C ALA A 204 -1.62 9.06 4.12
N LEU A 205 -1.04 9.90 3.26
CA LEU A 205 -1.73 10.46 2.09
C LEU A 205 -2.14 9.38 1.08
N ALA A 206 -1.29 8.37 0.90
CA ALA A 206 -1.50 7.29 -0.08
C ALA A 206 -2.38 6.14 0.42
N LEU A 207 -2.73 6.12 1.72
CA LEU A 207 -3.44 5.00 2.32
C LEU A 207 -4.92 4.91 1.93
N PRO A 208 -5.69 6.02 1.90
CA PRO A 208 -7.03 6.02 1.33
C PRO A 208 -6.98 5.94 -0.19
N ASP A 209 -8.01 5.38 -0.80
CA ASP A 209 -8.08 5.35 -2.27
C ASP A 209 -8.29 6.76 -2.85
N GLN A 210 -8.93 7.65 -2.08
CA GLN A 210 -9.24 8.99 -2.50
C GLN A 210 -9.47 9.96 -1.33
N TRP A 211 -9.20 11.24 -1.56
CA TRP A 211 -9.52 12.36 -0.70
C TRP A 211 -10.52 13.28 -1.41
N THR A 212 -11.72 13.42 -0.88
CA THR A 212 -12.79 14.23 -1.45
C THR A 212 -12.89 15.57 -0.72
N LEU A 213 -12.91 16.68 -1.47
CA LEU A 213 -12.99 18.02 -0.91
C LEU A 213 -14.32 18.22 -0.16
N THR A 214 -14.23 18.67 1.08
CA THR A 214 -15.39 18.98 1.93
C THR A 214 -15.49 20.47 2.27
N GLN A 215 -14.38 21.20 2.20
CA GLN A 215 -14.36 22.64 2.40
C GLN A 215 -13.22 23.26 1.60
N LEU A 216 -13.51 24.35 0.88
CA LEU A 216 -12.51 25.23 0.28
C LEU A 216 -12.59 26.59 0.97
N ALA A 217 -11.47 27.13 1.44
CA ALA A 217 -11.46 28.45 2.05
C ALA A 217 -11.83 29.51 1.01
N ASP A 218 -12.57 30.53 1.45
CA ASP A 218 -12.94 31.71 0.66
C ASP A 218 -13.76 31.40 -0.63
N ASP A 219 -14.26 30.17 -0.80
CA ASP A 219 -15.12 29.76 -1.91
C ASP A 219 -16.43 29.14 -1.40
N HIS A 220 -17.55 29.66 -1.90
CA HIS A 220 -18.92 29.19 -1.62
C HIS A 220 -19.52 28.38 -2.78
N SER A 221 -18.67 27.99 -3.75
CA SER A 221 -19.08 27.15 -4.88
C SER A 221 -19.82 25.91 -4.41
N ASP A 222 -20.88 25.55 -5.15
CA ASP A 222 -21.69 24.39 -4.85
C ASP A 222 -20.88 23.10 -5.10
N LEU A 223 -20.35 22.52 -4.01
CA LEU A 223 -19.64 21.25 -4.04
C LEU A 223 -20.59 20.04 -4.19
N ALA A 224 -21.91 20.24 -4.27
CA ALA A 224 -22.89 19.17 -4.22
C ALA A 224 -22.99 18.34 -5.51
N GLN A 225 -22.64 18.88 -6.69
CA GLN A 225 -22.73 18.10 -7.93
C GLN A 225 -21.60 17.09 -8.09
N LYS A 226 -20.34 17.54 -7.99
CA LYS A 226 -19.18 16.66 -8.04
C LYS A 226 -17.98 17.34 -7.37
N PRO A 227 -17.69 17.03 -6.10
CA PRO A 227 -16.62 17.69 -5.38
C PRO A 227 -15.26 17.38 -6.02
N PRO A 228 -14.30 18.31 -5.95
CA PRO A 228 -12.91 18.02 -6.28
C PRO A 228 -12.35 16.87 -5.45
N GLU A 229 -11.45 16.10 -6.05
CA GLU A 229 -10.90 14.87 -5.49
C GLU A 229 -9.40 14.77 -5.77
N LEU A 230 -8.66 14.19 -4.82
CA LEU A 230 -7.22 13.91 -4.95
C LEU A 230 -6.92 12.46 -4.55
N THR A 231 -6.01 11.83 -5.28
CA THR A 231 -5.43 10.53 -4.94
C THR A 231 -3.92 10.66 -4.95
N PHE A 232 -3.28 10.16 -3.91
CA PHE A 232 -1.83 10.18 -3.75
C PHE A 232 -1.27 8.76 -3.83
N ASN A 233 0.00 8.65 -4.20
CA ASN A 233 0.73 7.40 -4.03
C ASN A 233 2.06 7.64 -3.31
N MET A 234 2.72 6.54 -2.92
CA MET A 234 4.00 6.60 -2.20
C MET A 234 5.18 7.01 -3.10
N ALA A 235 4.97 7.08 -4.42
CA ALA A 235 5.92 7.66 -5.38
C ALA A 235 5.86 9.19 -5.43
N GLN A 236 5.16 9.82 -4.47
CA GLN A 236 4.91 11.25 -4.39
C GLN A 236 4.24 11.85 -5.64
N ARG A 237 3.38 11.05 -6.29
CA ARG A 237 2.51 11.53 -7.37
C ARG A 237 1.13 11.86 -6.81
N VAL A 238 0.52 12.87 -7.40
CA VAL A 238 -0.87 13.23 -7.15
C VAL A 238 -1.65 13.14 -8.46
N PHE A 239 -2.85 12.58 -8.36
CA PHE A 239 -3.86 12.57 -9.39
C PHE A 239 -5.11 13.22 -8.83
N GLY A 240 -5.92 13.83 -9.66
CA GLY A 240 -7.12 14.47 -9.14
C GLY A 240 -8.15 14.84 -10.18
N PHE A 241 -9.22 15.38 -9.66
CA PHE A 241 -10.32 15.97 -10.38
C PHE A 241 -10.64 17.30 -9.69
N ASP A 242 -10.72 18.40 -10.42
CA ASP A 242 -10.92 19.74 -9.84
C ASP A 242 -12.39 20.21 -9.85
N GLY A 243 -13.33 19.31 -10.12
CA GLY A 243 -14.74 19.66 -10.34
C GLY A 243 -15.12 19.65 -11.82
N CYS A 244 -14.15 19.73 -12.74
CA CYS A 244 -14.42 19.67 -14.17
C CYS A 244 -13.35 18.92 -14.96
N ASN A 245 -12.08 19.16 -14.66
CA ASN A 245 -10.92 18.64 -15.35
C ASN A 245 -10.14 17.65 -14.49
N ARG A 246 -9.40 16.78 -15.18
CA ARG A 246 -8.47 15.86 -14.51
C ARG A 246 -7.13 16.57 -14.29
N LEU A 247 -6.50 16.28 -13.17
CA LEU A 247 -5.21 16.81 -12.75
C LEU A 247 -4.20 15.67 -12.54
N THR A 248 -2.95 15.92 -12.87
CA THR A 248 -1.83 15.06 -12.47
C THR A 248 -0.59 15.91 -12.19
N GLY A 249 0.23 15.44 -11.25
CA GLY A 249 1.51 16.04 -10.99
C GLY A 249 2.26 15.32 -9.87
N ARG A 250 3.12 16.08 -9.21
CA ARG A 250 3.93 15.60 -8.08
C ARG A 250 3.75 16.52 -6.90
N TYR A 251 3.89 15.96 -5.71
CA TYR A 251 4.09 16.72 -4.49
C TYR A 251 5.46 16.39 -3.93
N GLN A 252 5.94 17.19 -3.00
CA GLN A 252 7.19 16.94 -2.30
C GLN A 252 7.05 17.34 -0.84
N LEU A 253 7.90 16.77 0.00
CA LEU A 253 8.13 17.24 1.36
C LEU A 253 9.48 17.96 1.41
N ASP A 254 9.56 19.05 2.15
CA ASP A 254 10.85 19.66 2.50
C ASP A 254 11.51 18.95 3.69
N ALA A 255 12.62 19.50 4.18
CA ALA A 255 13.38 18.95 5.31
C ALA A 255 12.57 18.91 6.61
N ASP A 256 11.59 19.80 6.78
CA ASP A 256 10.72 19.90 7.95
C ASP A 256 9.44 19.07 7.78
N GLY A 257 9.32 18.31 6.68
CA GLY A 257 8.16 17.49 6.36
C GLY A 257 6.97 18.28 5.82
N LYS A 258 7.16 19.53 5.39
CA LYS A 258 6.11 20.39 4.85
C LYS A 258 5.80 20.05 3.41
N LEU A 259 4.50 19.91 3.11
CA LEU A 259 4.03 19.51 1.79
C LEU A 259 3.85 20.71 0.86
N SER A 260 4.38 20.58 -0.36
CA SER A 260 4.09 21.49 -1.47
C SER A 260 3.85 20.73 -2.77
N PHE A 261 3.07 21.31 -3.67
CA PHE A 261 2.84 20.75 -5.00
C PHE A 261 3.85 21.32 -6.01
N LYS A 262 4.35 20.46 -6.89
CA LYS A 262 5.00 20.88 -8.14
C LYS A 262 3.95 21.35 -9.14
N PRO A 263 4.33 22.04 -10.23
CA PRO A 263 3.41 22.41 -11.29
C PRO A 263 2.53 21.22 -11.71
N LEU A 264 1.22 21.39 -11.56
CA LEU A 264 0.23 20.39 -11.92
C LEU A 264 -0.19 20.60 -13.37
N THR A 265 -0.35 19.49 -14.10
CA THR A 265 -0.87 19.50 -15.47
C THR A 265 -2.31 19.00 -15.45
N GLY A 266 -3.17 19.60 -16.26
CA GLY A 266 -4.57 19.19 -16.35
C GLY A 266 -5.12 19.30 -17.76
N THR A 267 -6.31 18.72 -17.96
CA THR A 267 -7.09 18.94 -19.17
C THR A 267 -7.79 20.30 -19.12
N GLU A 268 -8.21 20.81 -20.29
CA GLU A 268 -9.01 22.02 -20.42
C GLU A 268 -10.32 21.69 -21.15
N MET A 269 -11.37 21.37 -20.40
CA MET A 269 -12.74 21.23 -20.91
C MET A 269 -13.55 22.47 -20.55
N ALA A 270 -14.50 22.84 -21.41
CA ALA A 270 -15.44 23.91 -21.13
C ALA A 270 -16.49 23.44 -20.10
N CYS A 271 -16.38 23.91 -18.86
CA CYS A 271 -17.30 23.60 -17.78
C CYS A 271 -18.51 24.53 -17.82
N LYS A 272 -19.71 24.00 -17.57
CA LYS A 272 -20.90 24.84 -17.29
C LYS A 272 -20.73 25.47 -15.90
N GLN A 273 -21.07 26.75 -15.76
CA GLN A 273 -20.86 27.53 -14.52
C GLN A 273 -22.01 27.35 -13.51
N PRO A 274 -21.75 27.49 -12.19
CA PRO A 274 -20.44 27.73 -11.55
C PRO A 274 -19.67 26.44 -11.18
N SER A 275 -18.33 26.47 -11.29
CA SER A 275 -17.41 25.35 -10.99
C SER A 275 -16.30 25.78 -10.02
N PRO A 276 -15.92 24.94 -9.03
CA PRO A 276 -14.83 25.24 -8.09
C PRO A 276 -13.42 25.11 -8.71
N GLU A 277 -13.28 24.71 -9.97
CA GLU A 277 -12.00 24.38 -10.62
C GLU A 277 -10.91 25.42 -10.39
N ARG A 278 -11.22 26.70 -10.66
CA ARG A 278 -10.23 27.78 -10.62
C ARG A 278 -9.71 28.01 -9.21
N ALA A 279 -10.63 28.10 -8.25
CA ALA A 279 -10.30 28.29 -6.84
C ALA A 279 -9.52 27.09 -6.30
N PHE A 280 -9.94 25.87 -6.65
CA PHE A 280 -9.26 24.65 -6.27
C PHE A 280 -7.83 24.57 -6.79
N ARG A 281 -7.60 24.83 -8.09
CA ARG A 281 -6.25 24.84 -8.68
C ARG A 281 -5.36 25.93 -8.07
N ALA A 282 -5.90 27.12 -7.86
CA ALA A 282 -5.16 28.20 -7.21
C ALA A 282 -4.74 27.80 -5.78
N MET A 283 -5.66 27.21 -5.01
CA MET A 283 -5.40 26.72 -3.66
C MET A 283 -4.23 25.72 -3.63
N LEU A 284 -4.17 24.75 -4.56
CA LEU A 284 -3.07 23.79 -4.64
C LEU A 284 -1.71 24.46 -4.84
N GLY A 285 -1.66 25.61 -5.53
CA GLY A 285 -0.45 26.41 -5.70
C GLY A 285 0.02 27.14 -4.43
N HIS A 286 -0.85 27.29 -3.44
CA HIS A 286 -0.56 27.96 -2.17
C HIS A 286 -0.31 27.01 -1.00
N VAL A 287 -0.48 25.70 -1.20
CA VAL A 287 -0.25 24.70 -0.15
C VAL A 287 1.23 24.67 0.24
N ALA A 288 1.48 24.87 1.53
CA ALA A 288 2.79 24.81 2.15
C ALA A 288 2.82 23.86 3.36
N ASP A 289 1.70 23.34 3.82
CA ASP A 289 1.65 22.32 4.88
C ASP A 289 0.41 21.43 4.73
N ALA A 290 0.49 20.21 5.23
CA ALA A 290 -0.61 19.24 5.22
C ALA A 290 -0.68 18.49 6.55
N ARG A 291 -1.88 18.34 7.09
CA ARG A 291 -2.11 17.59 8.33
C ARG A 291 -3.24 16.59 8.15
N ILE A 292 -3.01 15.38 8.64
CA ILE A 292 -3.99 14.30 8.61
C ILE A 292 -4.36 13.93 10.04
N GLN A 293 -5.67 13.86 10.31
CA GLN A 293 -6.23 13.38 11.57
C GLN A 293 -7.40 12.45 11.25
N GLY A 294 -7.21 11.14 11.49
CA GLY A 294 -8.17 10.12 11.10
C GLY A 294 -8.46 10.18 9.60
N GLU A 295 -9.73 10.39 9.25
CA GLU A 295 -10.20 10.49 7.86
C GLU A 295 -10.19 11.93 7.32
N THR A 296 -9.62 12.89 8.06
CA THR A 296 -9.60 14.30 7.65
C THR A 296 -8.20 14.73 7.24
N LEU A 297 -8.08 15.30 6.04
CA LEU A 297 -6.88 15.97 5.55
C LEU A 297 -7.15 17.47 5.47
N VAL A 298 -6.21 18.28 5.96
CA VAL A 298 -6.28 19.74 5.90
C VAL A 298 -5.00 20.27 5.28
N PHE A 299 -5.15 21.16 4.29
CA PHE A 299 -4.05 21.93 3.73
C PHE A 299 -3.97 23.33 4.32
N PHE A 300 -2.76 23.83 4.46
CA PHE A 300 -2.47 25.15 4.98
C PHE A 300 -1.52 25.91 4.06
N ALA A 301 -1.63 27.24 4.09
CA ALA A 301 -0.68 28.15 3.50
C ALA A 301 0.55 28.32 4.40
N ALA A 302 1.58 29.00 3.89
CA ALA A 302 2.84 29.23 4.60
C ALA A 302 2.68 30.05 5.90
N ASP A 303 1.65 30.90 5.96
CA ASP A 303 1.27 31.68 7.15
C ASP A 303 0.43 30.87 8.18
N GLY A 304 0.14 29.60 7.88
CA GLY A 304 -0.68 28.73 8.72
C GLY A 304 -2.19 28.88 8.50
N LYS A 305 -2.65 29.71 7.55
CA LYS A 305 -4.08 29.81 7.21
C LYS A 305 -4.57 28.50 6.60
N LYS A 306 -5.72 28.00 7.07
CA LYS A 306 -6.42 26.84 6.50
C LYS A 306 -6.87 27.18 5.06
N LEU A 307 -6.48 26.33 4.11
CA LEU A 307 -6.80 26.46 2.70
C LEU A 307 -7.95 25.56 2.26
N ALA A 308 -7.92 24.30 2.67
CA ALA A 308 -8.92 23.32 2.26
C ALA A 308 -9.00 22.16 3.26
N GLN A 309 -10.15 21.49 3.29
CA GLN A 309 -10.38 20.26 4.04
C GLN A 309 -10.93 19.18 3.13
N PHE A 310 -10.43 17.97 3.30
CA PHE A 310 -10.82 16.78 2.57
C PHE A 310 -11.21 15.67 3.53
N ARG A 311 -12.05 14.75 3.05
CA ARG A 311 -12.40 13.51 3.73
C ARG A 311 -11.88 12.32 2.92
N ALA A 312 -11.31 11.34 3.60
CA ALA A 312 -10.91 10.08 3.00
C ALA A 312 -12.14 9.28 2.54
N THR A 313 -12.09 8.78 1.31
CA THR A 313 -13.04 7.81 0.76
C THR A 313 -12.30 6.47 0.69
N SER A 314 -12.90 5.44 1.29
CA SER A 314 -12.37 4.06 1.42
C SER A 314 -10.95 3.94 2.00
N SER A 315 -10.88 3.93 3.34
CA SER A 315 -9.73 3.39 4.08
C SER A 315 -9.94 1.88 4.29
N HIS A 316 -9.51 1.03 3.34
CA HIS A 316 -9.52 -0.43 3.55
C HIS A 316 -8.32 -0.95 4.36
N ALA A 317 -7.31 -0.13 4.59
CA ALA A 317 -6.12 -0.51 5.38
C ALA A 317 -6.25 -0.23 6.89
N LEU A 318 -7.18 0.63 7.31
CA LEU A 318 -7.48 0.79 8.73
C LEU A 318 -8.60 -0.19 9.10
N PRO A 319 -8.43 -1.07 10.12
CA PRO A 319 -9.59 -1.62 10.79
C PRO A 319 -10.32 -0.45 11.43
N SER A 320 -11.33 0.05 10.72
CA SER A 320 -12.27 1.03 11.24
C SER A 320 -12.99 0.37 12.41
N THR A 321 -12.73 0.83 13.62
CA THR A 321 -13.63 0.59 14.76
C THR A 321 -15.03 1.15 14.51
N SER A 322 -15.21 1.96 13.44
CA SER A 322 -16.47 2.55 13.00
C SER A 322 -17.24 1.78 11.90
N ARG A 323 -16.76 0.63 11.38
CA ARG A 323 -17.61 -0.27 10.56
C ARG A 323 -18.28 -1.34 11.43
N GLN A 324 -19.03 -0.90 12.42
CA GLN A 324 -20.19 -1.65 12.85
C GLN A 324 -21.42 -0.77 12.57
N ASN A 325 -22.44 -1.40 11.99
CA ASN A 325 -23.77 -0.85 11.70
C ASN A 325 -23.94 -0.20 10.32
N ASN A 326 -23.93 -1.04 9.27
CA ASN A 326 -24.91 -0.88 8.21
C ASN A 326 -25.28 -2.24 7.60
N ALA A 327 -25.82 -3.10 8.47
CA ALA A 327 -26.56 -4.29 8.09
C ALA A 327 -27.71 -4.43 9.10
N SER A 328 -28.67 -3.50 9.03
CA SER A 328 -30.00 -3.63 9.63
C SER A 328 -30.85 -2.44 9.17
N LEU A 329 -31.64 -2.64 8.12
CA LEU A 329 -32.98 -2.05 8.05
C LEU A 329 -33.80 -2.90 7.06
N PRO A 330 -34.82 -3.63 7.55
CA PRO A 330 -35.77 -4.32 6.72
C PRO A 330 -36.91 -3.38 6.34
N GLU A 331 -37.41 -3.53 5.10
CA GLU A 331 -38.82 -3.79 4.79
C GLU A 331 -38.87 -4.67 3.53
#